data_AF-A0A0N4VSH2-F1
#
_entry.id   AF-A0A0N4VSH2-F1
#
_cell.length_a   1.000
_cell.length_b   1.000
_cell.length_c   1.000
_cell.angle_alpha   90.00
_cell.angle_beta   90.00
_cell.angle_gamma   90.00
#
_symmetry.space_group_name_H-M   'P 1'
#
loop_
_entity.id
_entity.type
_entity.pdbx_description
1 polymer ?
#
loop_
_entity_poly.entity_id
_entity_poly.type
_entity_poly.pdbx_seq_one_letter_code
_entity_poly.pdbx_strand_id
1 'polypeptide(L)'
;MSDTIRSMILNFHNDARRRVAKGQEPNNVGMLNPAKNMYKLEWDCTMEQQAQDAIANCPSGLGSWSNMAQNMMTWTGSGGFSNPSVQVNSSLNSWWGSAKKNGVTDADNKYTTSALYHFANSILVLISKNPSLALQMVFSETSKIGCAYKVCDGTKLTFTCLYNGLSVLCFITDNYSGYYTNVPMWETGTACSTGSDCTTFSNSGCDNGLCIKGAPVPGMFSILKGDIIRADRLIRGSSQNQVFTRNCKRCNLYIDLDKGLSCVAVSVLVIVLRPYPTTLKESFVAPVQFPSFHYQDIFTETNNKCSSNSGMTDSVRQKFLDLHNQYRSSLARGLEPDALGGNAPKAAKMLKMVYDCSVEASALKHASKCVYQHSANTERPGLGENLYKTSALNFDKVKAAAQSSQMWWSELKEYGVGPSNNLTLALWNRPDTQIGHYTQMAWETSYRLGCAVAHCSSFTYAVCQYGPAGNYLNSLIYTIGNPCTSDAGCPGSYTCNISEGLCNVV
;
A
#
# COMPACT_ATOMS: atom_id res chain seq x y z
N MET A 1 -21.57 -12.56 -14.32
CA MET A 1 -22.39 -11.33 -14.23
C MET A 1 -22.43 -10.65 -15.61
N SER A 2 -23.37 -9.74 -15.91
CA SER A 2 -23.34 -8.94 -17.16
C SER A 2 -22.55 -7.64 -16.98
N ASP A 3 -22.00 -7.10 -18.09
CA ASP A 3 -21.21 -5.86 -18.06
C ASP A 3 -22.03 -4.65 -17.59
N THR A 4 -23.33 -4.65 -17.83
CA THR A 4 -24.26 -3.63 -17.30
C THR A 4 -24.24 -3.59 -15.78
N ILE A 5 -24.25 -4.75 -15.11
CA ILE A 5 -24.22 -4.81 -13.64
C ILE A 5 -22.82 -4.47 -13.12
N ARG A 6 -21.75 -4.94 -13.80
CA ARG A 6 -20.37 -4.52 -13.47
C ARG A 6 -20.23 -3.00 -13.49
N SER A 7 -20.73 -2.37 -14.55
CA SER A 7 -20.70 -0.92 -14.73
C SER A 7 -21.54 -0.21 -13.67
N MET A 8 -22.72 -0.72 -13.34
CA MET A 8 -23.56 -0.18 -12.26
C MET A 8 -22.83 -0.18 -10.92
N ILE A 9 -22.19 -1.31 -10.56
CA ILE A 9 -21.46 -1.43 -9.30
C ILE A 9 -20.24 -0.49 -9.29
N LEU A 10 -19.44 -0.50 -10.35
CA LEU A 10 -18.23 0.32 -10.45
C LEU A 10 -18.53 1.82 -10.42
N ASN A 11 -19.55 2.25 -11.15
CA ASN A 11 -20.00 3.64 -11.19
C ASN A 11 -20.53 4.07 -9.83
N PHE A 12 -21.35 3.24 -9.18
CA PHE A 12 -21.85 3.53 -7.83
C PHE A 12 -20.71 3.85 -6.86
N HIS A 13 -19.68 2.99 -6.81
CA HIS A 13 -18.53 3.20 -5.93
C HIS A 13 -17.76 4.45 -6.28
N ASN A 14 -17.42 4.65 -7.55
CA ASN A 14 -16.61 5.79 -7.97
C ASN A 14 -17.35 7.11 -7.80
N ASP A 15 -18.65 7.18 -8.10
CA ASP A 15 -19.45 8.39 -7.88
C ASP A 15 -19.56 8.72 -6.40
N ALA A 16 -19.74 7.70 -5.56
CA ALA A 16 -19.78 7.84 -4.11
C ALA A 16 -18.45 8.34 -3.53
N ARG A 17 -17.34 7.72 -3.91
CA ARG A 17 -15.98 8.15 -3.53
C ARG A 17 -15.67 9.56 -4.01
N ARG A 18 -16.14 9.94 -5.21
CA ARG A 18 -15.96 11.29 -5.76
C ARG A 18 -16.72 12.34 -4.96
N ARG A 19 -17.94 12.03 -4.52
CA ARG A 19 -18.72 12.94 -3.65
C ARG A 19 -18.02 13.12 -2.31
N VAL A 20 -17.46 12.07 -1.72
CA VAL A 20 -16.62 12.19 -0.51
C VAL A 20 -15.39 13.05 -0.77
N ALA A 21 -14.63 12.78 -1.84
CA ALA A 21 -13.45 13.55 -2.19
C ALA A 21 -13.73 15.06 -2.29
N LYS A 22 -14.88 15.42 -2.88
CA LYS A 22 -15.31 16.80 -3.06
C LYS A 22 -16.00 17.43 -1.84
N GLY A 23 -16.16 16.70 -0.73
CA GLY A 23 -16.88 17.18 0.45
C GLY A 23 -18.38 17.39 0.19
N GLN A 24 -18.96 16.62 -0.73
CA GLN A 24 -20.36 16.72 -1.17
C GLN A 24 -21.22 15.57 -0.64
N GLU A 25 -20.62 14.57 0.00
CA GLU A 25 -21.34 13.42 0.54
C GLU A 25 -21.95 13.76 1.91
N PRO A 26 -23.27 13.58 2.11
CA PRO A 26 -23.92 13.85 3.39
C PRO A 26 -23.40 12.97 4.52
N ASN A 27 -23.17 13.57 5.68
CA ASN A 27 -22.95 12.87 6.94
C ASN A 27 -24.27 12.81 7.75
N ASN A 28 -24.27 12.20 8.93
CA ASN A 28 -25.41 12.28 9.86
C ASN A 28 -25.70 13.73 10.26
N VAL A 29 -24.65 14.55 10.43
CA VAL A 29 -24.75 16.00 10.59
C VAL A 29 -23.79 16.66 9.60
N GLY A 30 -24.32 17.53 8.74
CA GLY A 30 -23.54 18.25 7.72
C GLY A 30 -23.06 17.34 6.58
N MET A 31 -21.85 17.62 6.08
CA MET A 31 -21.19 16.83 5.03
C MET A 31 -19.99 16.09 5.60
N LEU A 32 -19.60 14.99 4.95
CA LEU A 32 -18.32 14.34 5.20
C LEU A 32 -17.17 15.27 4.75
N ASN A 33 -16.04 15.20 5.45
CA ASN A 33 -14.86 15.97 5.10
C ASN A 33 -14.35 15.61 3.69
N PRO A 34 -13.87 16.59 2.90
CA PRO A 34 -13.28 16.33 1.60
C PRO A 34 -12.02 15.47 1.75
N ALA A 35 -11.67 14.73 0.69
CA ALA A 35 -10.56 13.78 0.72
C ALA A 35 -9.51 14.13 -0.34
N LYS A 36 -8.26 14.26 0.08
CA LYS A 36 -7.10 14.10 -0.82
C LYS A 36 -6.82 12.61 -1.00
N ASN A 37 -6.09 12.25 -2.07
CA ASN A 37 -5.67 10.86 -2.31
C ASN A 37 -6.80 9.82 -2.38
N MET A 38 -8.02 10.21 -2.76
CA MET A 38 -9.11 9.26 -2.97
C MET A 38 -8.95 8.57 -4.34
N TYR A 39 -8.59 7.29 -4.38
CA TYR A 39 -8.34 6.59 -5.64
C TYR A 39 -9.63 6.09 -6.30
N LYS A 40 -9.66 6.18 -7.63
CA LYS A 40 -10.68 5.56 -8.47
C LYS A 40 -10.50 4.04 -8.45
N LEU A 41 -11.60 3.32 -8.31
CA LEU A 41 -11.63 1.87 -8.41
C LEU A 41 -11.69 1.44 -9.87
N GLU A 42 -10.92 0.41 -10.19
CA GLU A 42 -10.95 -0.31 -11.46
C GLU A 42 -11.48 -1.72 -11.25
N TRP A 43 -12.21 -2.25 -12.23
CA TRP A 43 -12.71 -3.61 -12.16
C TRP A 43 -11.59 -4.62 -12.39
N ASP A 44 -11.47 -5.61 -11.51
CA ASP A 44 -10.51 -6.71 -11.65
C ASP A 44 -11.26 -8.04 -11.84
N CYS A 45 -11.11 -8.61 -13.03
CA CYS A 45 -11.79 -9.85 -13.40
C CYS A 45 -11.33 -11.06 -12.56
N THR A 46 -10.10 -11.06 -12.05
CA THR A 46 -9.60 -12.13 -11.19
C THR A 46 -10.31 -12.07 -9.83
N MET A 47 -10.46 -10.86 -9.28
CA MET A 47 -11.20 -10.64 -8.04
C MET A 47 -12.69 -10.93 -8.20
N GLU A 48 -13.29 -10.62 -9.35
CA GLU A 48 -14.67 -11.05 -9.66
C GLU A 48 -14.79 -12.58 -9.65
N GLN A 49 -13.85 -13.29 -10.28
CA GLN A 49 -13.87 -14.74 -10.31
C GLN A 49 -13.75 -15.33 -8.89
N GLN A 50 -12.83 -14.80 -8.08
CA GLN A 50 -12.68 -15.18 -6.68
C GLN A 50 -13.95 -14.92 -5.87
N ALA A 51 -14.59 -13.75 -6.08
CA ALA A 51 -15.87 -13.42 -5.46
C ALA A 51 -16.95 -14.44 -5.87
N GLN A 52 -17.00 -14.81 -7.15
CA GLN A 52 -17.98 -15.75 -7.71
C GLN A 52 -17.82 -17.15 -7.13
N ASP A 53 -16.59 -17.63 -7.03
CA ASP A 53 -16.27 -18.95 -6.48
C ASP A 53 -16.62 -19.01 -4.98
N ALA A 54 -16.34 -17.94 -4.25
CA ALA A 54 -16.59 -17.86 -2.80
C ALA A 54 -18.08 -17.92 -2.43
N ILE A 55 -18.96 -17.40 -3.30
CA ILE A 55 -20.42 -17.42 -3.08
C ILE A 55 -21.14 -18.51 -3.88
N ALA A 56 -20.42 -19.44 -4.51
CA ALA A 56 -21.00 -20.41 -5.43
C ALA A 56 -22.17 -21.20 -4.83
N ASN A 57 -22.12 -21.45 -3.51
CA ASN A 57 -23.12 -22.19 -2.74
C ASN A 57 -23.92 -21.30 -1.76
N CYS A 58 -23.91 -19.97 -1.94
CA CYS A 58 -24.55 -19.00 -1.05
C CYS A 58 -24.29 -19.26 0.45
N PRO A 59 -23.02 -19.17 0.90
CA PRO A 59 -22.69 -19.45 2.29
C PRO A 59 -23.32 -18.43 3.26
N SER A 60 -23.38 -18.76 4.55
CA SER A 60 -23.82 -17.82 5.60
C SER A 60 -22.78 -16.75 5.93
N GLY A 61 -21.53 -16.99 5.56
CA GLY A 61 -20.38 -16.12 5.79
C GLY A 61 -19.28 -16.45 4.81
N LEU A 62 -18.40 -15.50 4.53
CA LEU A 62 -17.20 -15.73 3.73
C LEU A 62 -16.00 -15.94 4.65
N GLY A 63 -15.06 -16.79 4.22
CA GLY A 63 -13.78 -16.98 4.89
C GLY A 63 -12.90 -15.73 4.86
N SER A 64 -11.74 -15.82 5.50
CA SER A 64 -10.73 -14.75 5.47
C SER A 64 -9.98 -14.72 4.14
N TRP A 65 -9.71 -13.53 3.62
CA TRP A 65 -8.85 -13.31 2.45
C TRP A 65 -7.53 -12.67 2.91
N SER A 66 -6.39 -13.15 2.41
CA SER A 66 -5.07 -12.70 2.86
C SER A 66 -4.67 -11.31 2.36
N ASN A 67 -5.29 -10.82 1.28
CA ASN A 67 -4.89 -9.62 0.56
C ASN A 67 -6.07 -8.75 0.09
N MET A 68 -7.30 -9.08 0.51
CA MET A 68 -8.52 -8.40 0.09
C MET A 68 -9.45 -8.23 1.30
N ALA A 69 -10.25 -7.17 1.30
CA ALA A 69 -11.43 -7.13 2.14
C ALA A 69 -12.68 -7.45 1.32
N GLN A 70 -13.80 -7.63 2.02
CA GLN A 70 -15.01 -8.21 1.48
C GLN A 70 -16.26 -7.55 2.07
N ASN A 71 -17.22 -7.19 1.22
CA ASN A 71 -18.59 -6.93 1.67
C ASN A 71 -19.48 -8.06 1.18
N MET A 72 -20.43 -8.53 2.00
CA MET A 72 -21.44 -9.51 1.59
C MET A 72 -22.79 -9.13 2.15
N MET A 73 -23.83 -9.37 1.36
CA MET A 73 -25.22 -9.25 1.76
C MET A 73 -26.00 -10.42 1.19
N THR A 74 -26.92 -10.95 2.01
CA THR A 74 -27.77 -12.07 1.67
C THR A 74 -29.23 -11.63 1.72
N TRP A 75 -29.97 -12.00 0.69
CA TRP A 75 -31.40 -11.77 0.57
C TRP A 75 -32.14 -13.10 0.51
N THR A 76 -33.32 -13.16 1.13
CA THR A 76 -34.21 -14.32 1.07
C THR A 76 -35.59 -13.87 0.60
N GLY A 77 -36.19 -14.60 -0.33
CA GLY A 77 -37.51 -14.25 -0.87
C GLY A 77 -38.21 -15.47 -1.46
N SER A 78 -39.47 -15.69 -1.05
CA SER A 78 -40.29 -16.83 -1.50
C SER A 78 -40.68 -16.74 -2.98
N GLY A 79 -40.76 -15.52 -3.56
CA GLY A 79 -41.01 -15.29 -4.98
C GLY A 79 -39.78 -15.41 -5.89
N GLY A 80 -38.62 -15.69 -5.30
CA GLY A 80 -37.33 -15.78 -5.95
C GLY A 80 -36.78 -14.47 -6.53
N PHE A 81 -35.65 -14.57 -7.25
CA PHE A 81 -34.86 -13.42 -7.71
C PHE A 81 -34.73 -13.37 -9.23
N SER A 82 -35.82 -13.00 -9.93
CA SER A 82 -35.84 -12.87 -11.39
C SER A 82 -35.07 -11.66 -11.92
N ASN A 83 -34.88 -10.62 -11.11
CA ASN A 83 -34.06 -9.45 -11.44
C ASN A 83 -33.06 -9.11 -10.32
N PRO A 84 -31.93 -9.86 -10.22
CA PRO A 84 -30.90 -9.68 -9.19
C PRO A 84 -30.31 -8.27 -9.09
N SER A 85 -30.36 -7.48 -10.16
CA SER A 85 -29.84 -6.11 -10.22
C SER A 85 -30.47 -5.20 -9.16
N VAL A 86 -31.75 -5.43 -8.82
CA VAL A 86 -32.44 -4.67 -7.77
C VAL A 86 -31.78 -4.91 -6.42
N GLN A 87 -31.52 -6.18 -6.07
CA GLN A 87 -30.89 -6.54 -4.80
C GLN A 87 -29.43 -6.07 -4.75
N VAL A 88 -28.70 -6.13 -5.87
CA VAL A 88 -27.35 -5.56 -5.95
C VAL A 88 -27.38 -4.07 -5.63
N ASN A 89 -28.24 -3.30 -6.29
CA ASN A 89 -28.36 -1.86 -6.06
C ASN A 89 -28.81 -1.55 -4.61
N SER A 90 -29.79 -2.29 -4.08
CA SER A 90 -30.21 -2.14 -2.68
C SER A 90 -29.09 -2.45 -1.70
N SER A 91 -28.26 -3.45 -1.99
CA SER A 91 -27.11 -3.80 -1.14
C SER A 91 -26.08 -2.68 -1.11
N LEU A 92 -25.74 -2.10 -2.27
CA LEU A 92 -24.81 -0.97 -2.38
C LEU A 92 -25.32 0.26 -1.61
N ASN A 93 -26.60 0.62 -1.79
CA ASN A 93 -27.21 1.73 -1.06
C ASN A 93 -27.26 1.48 0.44
N SER A 94 -27.58 0.26 0.86
CA SER A 94 -27.57 -0.11 2.27
C SER A 94 -26.17 -0.03 2.85
N TRP A 95 -25.14 -0.46 2.10
CA TRP A 95 -23.77 -0.41 2.58
C TRP A 95 -23.28 1.03 2.75
N TRP A 96 -23.52 1.86 1.72
CA TRP A 96 -23.11 3.25 1.72
C TRP A 96 -23.89 4.12 2.74
N GLY A 97 -25.19 3.88 2.88
CA GLY A 97 -26.09 4.68 3.73
C GLY A 97 -25.76 4.65 5.23
N SER A 98 -24.88 3.76 5.69
CA SER A 98 -24.46 3.69 7.09
C SER A 98 -23.76 4.96 7.59
N ALA A 99 -23.03 5.70 6.75
CA ALA A 99 -22.43 6.99 7.15
C ALA A 99 -23.50 8.03 7.49
N LYS A 100 -24.46 8.22 6.58
CA LYS A 100 -25.56 9.16 6.79
C LYS A 100 -26.40 8.79 8.00
N LYS A 101 -26.55 7.50 8.30
CA LYS A 101 -27.34 7.03 9.44
C LYS A 101 -26.63 7.23 10.78
N ASN A 102 -25.34 6.91 10.87
CA ASN A 102 -24.64 6.81 12.15
C ASN A 102 -23.67 7.97 12.40
N GLY A 103 -23.16 8.57 11.34
CA GLY A 103 -22.24 9.70 11.39
C GLY A 103 -20.78 9.27 11.49
N VAL A 104 -19.93 9.88 10.67
CA VAL A 104 -18.49 9.92 10.91
C VAL A 104 -18.25 11.11 11.84
N THR A 105 -18.03 10.83 13.12
CA THR A 105 -17.99 11.85 14.17
C THR A 105 -16.56 12.28 14.54
N ASP A 106 -15.55 11.51 14.13
CA ASP A 106 -14.16 11.84 14.37
C ASP A 106 -13.67 12.90 13.37
N ALA A 107 -13.00 13.93 13.88
CA ALA A 107 -12.52 15.06 13.08
C ALA A 107 -11.48 14.66 12.02
N ASP A 108 -10.76 13.56 12.23
CA ASP A 108 -9.76 13.01 11.31
C ASP A 108 -10.33 11.88 10.44
N ASN A 109 -11.65 11.72 10.40
CA ASN A 109 -12.34 10.64 9.68
C ASN A 109 -11.91 9.25 10.13
N LYS A 110 -11.57 9.09 11.41
CA LYS A 110 -11.25 7.76 11.97
C LYS A 110 -12.52 6.93 12.10
N TYR A 111 -12.33 5.62 12.01
CA TYR A 111 -13.37 4.68 12.40
C TYR A 111 -13.48 4.61 13.94
N THR A 112 -14.67 4.88 14.47
CA THR A 112 -14.90 4.95 15.91
C THR A 112 -16.04 4.07 16.42
N THR A 113 -16.92 3.54 15.55
CA THR A 113 -18.10 2.77 15.99
C THR A 113 -18.45 1.62 15.06
N SER A 114 -18.93 0.50 15.63
CA SER A 114 -19.45 -0.65 14.89
C SER A 114 -20.66 -0.33 14.01
N ALA A 115 -21.37 0.77 14.27
CA ALA A 115 -22.51 1.20 13.49
C ALA A 115 -22.11 1.66 12.07
N LEU A 116 -20.86 2.12 11.88
CA LEU A 116 -20.30 2.47 10.58
C LEU A 116 -19.83 1.26 9.76
N TYR A 117 -20.00 0.02 10.26
CA TYR A 117 -19.55 -1.22 9.63
C TYR A 117 -19.73 -1.21 8.09
N HIS A 118 -20.94 -1.08 7.54
CA HIS A 118 -21.07 -1.17 6.07
C HIS A 118 -20.43 -0.04 5.25
N PHE A 119 -20.11 1.08 5.90
CA PHE A 119 -19.49 2.26 5.31
C PHE A 119 -17.96 2.30 5.50
N ALA A 120 -17.45 1.71 6.60
CA ALA A 120 -16.06 1.83 7.05
C ALA A 120 -15.61 0.67 7.96
N ASN A 121 -14.30 0.40 8.00
CA ASN A 121 -13.70 -0.80 8.62
C ASN A 121 -13.82 -0.88 10.16
N SER A 122 -14.31 -2.02 10.70
CA SER A 122 -13.64 -2.71 11.82
C SER A 122 -13.49 -4.21 11.58
N ILE A 123 -12.40 -4.77 12.08
CA ILE A 123 -12.22 -6.21 12.30
C ILE A 123 -12.72 -6.53 13.73
N LEU A 124 -13.78 -7.32 13.86
CA LEU A 124 -14.16 -7.97 15.11
C LEU A 124 -13.37 -9.28 15.23
N VAL A 125 -12.27 -9.28 16.00
CA VAL A 125 -11.66 -10.53 16.48
C VAL A 125 -12.29 -10.86 17.82
N LEU A 126 -13.36 -11.65 17.82
CA LEU A 126 -13.68 -12.50 18.97
C LEU A 126 -14.14 -13.87 18.47
N ILE A 127 -13.64 -14.87 19.16
CA ILE A 127 -13.85 -16.31 19.03
C ILE A 127 -15.36 -16.64 19.02
N SER A 128 -15.99 -16.50 17.87
CA SER A 128 -17.37 -16.90 17.62
C SER A 128 -17.42 -17.58 16.25
N LYS A 129 -18.17 -18.67 16.17
CA LYS A 129 -18.19 -19.66 15.07
C LYS A 129 -18.67 -19.14 13.71
N ASN A 130 -18.59 -17.83 13.43
CA ASN A 130 -18.85 -17.21 12.12
C ASN A 130 -18.14 -15.84 12.01
N PRO A 131 -16.91 -15.75 11.46
CA PRO A 131 -16.28 -14.47 11.12
C PRO A 131 -16.80 -13.98 9.76
N SER A 132 -17.25 -12.73 9.67
CA SER A 132 -17.76 -12.07 8.46
C SER A 132 -17.86 -10.56 8.79
N LEU A 133 -17.44 -9.54 8.03
CA LEU A 133 -16.80 -9.29 6.73
C LEU A 133 -16.17 -7.87 6.80
N ALA A 134 -15.15 -7.53 6.01
CA ALA A 134 -14.32 -6.32 6.16
C ALA A 134 -14.55 -5.26 5.04
N LEU A 135 -14.72 -3.98 5.39
CA LEU A 135 -15.52 -3.03 4.57
C LEU A 135 -14.65 -1.94 3.93
N GLN A 136 -14.80 -1.73 2.61
CA GLN A 136 -13.82 -1.03 1.75
C GLN A 136 -14.38 0.02 0.75
N MET A 137 -15.67 0.35 0.78
CA MET A 137 -16.25 1.21 -0.27
C MET A 137 -15.58 2.60 -0.36
N VAL A 138 -15.23 3.21 0.78
CA VAL A 138 -14.69 4.59 0.86
C VAL A 138 -13.18 4.67 1.11
N PHE A 139 -12.49 3.56 1.38
CA PHE A 139 -11.07 3.61 1.77
C PHE A 139 -10.20 4.19 0.66
N SER A 140 -9.45 5.25 0.97
CA SER A 140 -8.86 6.12 -0.06
C SER A 140 -7.85 5.39 -0.96
N GLU A 141 -7.07 4.46 -0.42
CA GLU A 141 -5.99 3.78 -1.15
C GLU A 141 -6.44 2.55 -1.96
N THR A 142 -7.69 2.10 -1.81
CA THR A 142 -8.24 1.01 -2.62
C THR A 142 -8.28 1.42 -4.09
N SER A 143 -7.82 0.54 -4.97
CA SER A 143 -7.69 0.82 -6.42
C SER A 143 -8.37 -0.20 -7.33
N LYS A 144 -8.76 -1.37 -6.81
CA LYS A 144 -9.43 -2.43 -7.55
C LYS A 144 -10.58 -3.03 -6.77
N ILE A 145 -11.59 -3.48 -7.51
CA ILE A 145 -12.80 -4.13 -7.02
C ILE A 145 -13.18 -5.29 -7.93
N GLY A 146 -13.71 -6.37 -7.36
CA GLY A 146 -14.35 -7.45 -8.09
C GLY A 146 -15.56 -7.95 -7.31
N CYS A 147 -16.74 -7.97 -7.93
CA CYS A 147 -17.97 -8.36 -7.26
C CYS A 147 -18.71 -9.48 -7.99
N ALA A 148 -19.45 -10.28 -7.23
CA ALA A 148 -20.27 -11.37 -7.74
C ALA A 148 -21.61 -11.44 -7.01
N TYR A 149 -22.66 -11.90 -7.70
CA TYR A 149 -23.87 -12.38 -7.04
C TYR A 149 -24.21 -13.80 -7.50
N LYS A 150 -24.90 -14.53 -6.64
CA LYS A 150 -25.40 -15.88 -6.91
C LYS A 150 -26.82 -16.02 -6.35
N VAL A 151 -27.72 -16.53 -7.19
CA VAL A 151 -29.04 -17.01 -6.75
C VAL A 151 -28.90 -18.52 -6.48
N CYS A 152 -29.28 -18.95 -5.29
CA CYS A 152 -29.30 -20.35 -4.87
C CYS A 152 -30.75 -20.78 -4.58
N ASP A 153 -31.10 -21.97 -5.06
CA ASP A 153 -32.39 -22.63 -4.84
C ASP A 153 -33.62 -21.76 -5.17
N GLY A 154 -33.44 -20.78 -6.06
CA GLY A 154 -34.43 -19.78 -6.44
C GLY A 154 -34.76 -18.75 -5.34
N THR A 155 -34.59 -19.08 -4.05
CA THR A 155 -35.14 -18.33 -2.91
C THR A 155 -34.10 -17.56 -2.10
N LYS A 156 -32.81 -17.74 -2.40
CA LYS A 156 -31.70 -17.03 -1.74
C LYS A 156 -30.83 -16.33 -2.78
N LEU A 157 -30.44 -15.08 -2.52
CA LEU A 157 -29.45 -14.35 -3.32
C LEU A 157 -28.33 -13.88 -2.40
N THR A 158 -27.10 -14.22 -2.74
CA THR A 158 -25.90 -13.73 -2.07
C THR A 158 -25.17 -12.79 -3.02
N PHE A 159 -24.82 -11.59 -2.56
CA PHE A 159 -24.04 -10.61 -3.29
C PHE A 159 -22.79 -10.26 -2.48
N THR A 160 -21.63 -10.27 -3.12
CA THR A 160 -20.37 -9.89 -2.49
C THR A 160 -19.50 -9.02 -3.40
N CYS A 161 -18.69 -8.17 -2.79
CA CYS A 161 -17.61 -7.42 -3.43
C CYS A 161 -16.32 -7.65 -2.67
N LEU A 162 -15.24 -7.96 -3.40
CA LEU A 162 -13.86 -8.01 -2.94
C LEU A 162 -13.13 -6.74 -3.37
N TYR A 163 -12.19 -6.30 -2.56
CA TYR A 163 -11.47 -5.05 -2.77
C TYR A 163 -9.97 -5.22 -2.47
N ASN A 164 -9.09 -4.64 -3.30
CA ASN A 164 -7.63 -4.85 -3.21
C ASN A 164 -6.90 -3.91 -2.24
N GLY A 165 -7.64 -3.01 -1.59
CA GLY A 165 -7.11 -2.15 -0.56
C GLY A 165 -6.81 -3.02 0.64
N LEU A 166 -5.59 -2.92 1.14
CA LEU A 166 -5.40 -3.28 2.53
C LEU A 166 -5.72 -2.02 3.30
N SER A 167 -6.65 -2.12 4.24
CA SER A 167 -6.36 -1.50 5.52
C SER A 167 -4.95 -1.95 5.88
N VAL A 168 -4.02 -1.01 5.96
CA VAL A 168 -2.90 -1.16 6.87
C VAL A 168 -3.53 -1.70 8.18
N LEU A 169 -3.23 -2.95 8.52
CA LEU A 169 -3.78 -3.82 9.58
C LEU A 169 -4.53 -5.06 9.09
N CYS A 170 -3.77 -6.14 8.85
CA CYS A 170 -4.10 -7.46 9.39
C CYS A 170 -2.99 -7.92 10.36
N PHE A 171 -3.38 -8.51 11.50
CA PHE A 171 -2.70 -8.71 12.82
C PHE A 171 -1.77 -9.92 12.93
N ILE A 172 -0.75 -9.94 13.82
CA ILE A 172 -0.78 -10.49 15.21
C ILE A 172 0.44 -9.95 16.02
N THR A 173 0.26 -9.42 17.22
CA THR A 173 1.04 -9.89 18.38
C THR A 173 0.06 -10.46 19.38
N ASP A 174 0.43 -11.58 19.99
CA ASP A 174 -0.44 -12.33 20.88
C ASP A 174 -0.71 -11.51 22.16
N ASN A 175 -1.95 -11.52 22.65
CA ASN A 175 -2.42 -11.03 23.96
C ASN A 175 -2.94 -9.59 24.14
N TYR A 176 -3.49 -8.91 23.13
CA TYR A 176 -4.33 -7.72 23.40
C TYR A 176 -5.77 -7.86 22.87
N SER A 177 -6.71 -7.95 23.79
CA SER A 177 -8.15 -7.80 23.56
C SER A 177 -8.51 -6.32 23.50
N GLY A 178 -8.67 -5.76 22.31
CA GLY A 178 -9.07 -4.35 22.13
C GLY A 178 -9.66 -4.09 20.75
N TYR A 179 -10.73 -3.31 20.72
CA TYR A 179 -11.41 -2.86 19.51
C TYR A 179 -10.50 -1.93 18.69
N TYR A 180 -10.43 -2.11 17.36
CA TYR A 180 -9.61 -1.26 16.49
C TYR A 180 -10.29 0.07 16.17
N THR A 181 -9.84 1.12 16.84
CA THR A 181 -10.16 2.52 16.54
C THR A 181 -8.88 3.24 16.10
N ASN A 182 -8.99 4.30 15.28
CA ASN A 182 -7.94 5.31 14.99
C ASN A 182 -7.18 5.33 13.64
N VAL A 183 -7.51 4.50 12.64
CA VAL A 183 -6.99 4.67 11.27
C VAL A 183 -7.93 5.57 10.45
N PRO A 184 -7.45 6.65 9.80
CA PRO A 184 -8.29 7.48 8.97
C PRO A 184 -8.77 6.70 7.75
N MET A 185 -10.07 6.72 7.48
CA MET A 185 -10.63 6.11 6.26
C MET A 185 -10.14 6.81 4.99
N TRP A 186 -9.90 8.11 5.11
CA TRP A 186 -9.22 8.97 4.16
C TRP A 186 -8.62 10.15 4.91
N GLU A 187 -7.60 10.78 4.34
CA GLU A 187 -7.05 12.01 4.87
C GLU A 187 -7.87 13.21 4.39
N THR A 188 -8.26 14.08 5.32
CA THR A 188 -8.91 15.35 4.96
C THR A 188 -7.99 16.18 4.07
N GLY A 189 -8.51 16.66 2.95
CA GLY A 189 -7.78 17.50 2.03
C GLY A 189 -8.54 17.77 0.75
N THR A 190 -7.99 18.63 -0.10
CA THR A 190 -8.61 18.96 -1.39
C THR A 190 -8.54 17.76 -2.34
N ALA A 191 -9.66 17.47 -3.01
CA ALA A 191 -9.69 16.51 -4.10
C ALA A 191 -8.64 16.85 -5.17
N CYS A 192 -8.09 15.84 -5.85
CA CYS A 192 -7.09 16.10 -6.88
C CYS A 192 -7.67 16.97 -8.00
N SER A 193 -6.85 17.90 -8.51
CA SER A 193 -7.10 18.61 -9.77
C SER A 193 -6.19 18.08 -10.87
N THR A 194 -5.01 17.59 -10.49
CA THR A 194 -3.98 17.05 -11.37
C THR A 194 -3.36 15.80 -10.76
N GLY A 195 -2.62 15.03 -11.56
CA GLY A 195 -1.93 13.82 -11.09
C GLY A 195 -0.91 14.07 -9.97
N SER A 196 -0.29 15.26 -9.91
CA SER A 196 0.67 15.62 -8.87
C SER A 196 0.04 15.77 -7.48
N ASP A 197 -1.27 15.96 -7.39
CA ASP A 197 -1.99 16.03 -6.12
C ASP A 197 -2.18 14.64 -5.49
N CYS A 198 -1.91 13.58 -6.26
CA CYS A 198 -2.07 12.18 -5.87
C CYS A 198 -0.73 11.60 -5.39
N THR A 199 -0.52 11.60 -4.08
CA THR A 199 0.77 11.28 -3.47
C THR A 199 0.92 9.84 -2.98
N THR A 200 -0.18 9.08 -2.85
CA THR A 200 -0.13 7.69 -2.36
C THR A 200 0.61 6.74 -3.32
N PHE A 201 0.36 6.85 -4.63
CA PHE A 201 1.04 6.06 -5.65
C PHE A 201 1.75 6.99 -6.64
N SER A 202 2.99 6.66 -7.00
CA SER A 202 3.76 7.38 -8.01
C SER A 202 3.08 7.35 -9.38
N ASN A 203 3.33 8.37 -10.23
CA ASN A 203 2.76 8.51 -11.57
C ASN A 203 1.23 8.54 -11.63
N SER A 204 0.56 8.84 -10.53
CA SER A 204 -0.90 8.87 -10.51
C SER A 204 -1.43 9.97 -11.42
N GLY A 205 -2.55 9.67 -12.08
CA GLY A 205 -3.38 10.65 -12.77
C GLY A 205 -4.45 11.20 -11.83
N CYS A 206 -5.23 12.15 -12.34
CA CYS A 206 -6.44 12.61 -11.67
C CYS A 206 -7.59 12.66 -12.67
N ASP A 207 -8.73 12.08 -12.28
CA ASP A 207 -10.00 12.17 -13.00
C ASP A 207 -11.02 12.82 -12.07
N ASN A 208 -11.28 14.11 -12.29
CA ASN A 208 -12.39 14.87 -11.69
C ASN A 208 -12.53 14.69 -10.16
N GLY A 209 -11.40 14.78 -9.45
CA GLY A 209 -11.32 14.65 -7.98
C GLY A 209 -10.97 13.26 -7.47
N LEU A 210 -10.85 12.25 -8.33
CA LEU A 210 -10.36 10.92 -7.97
C LEU A 210 -8.98 10.68 -8.56
N CYS A 211 -8.06 10.19 -7.74
CA CYS A 211 -6.75 9.77 -8.18
C CYS A 211 -6.85 8.50 -9.02
N ILE A 212 -6.20 8.46 -10.18
CA ILE A 212 -6.05 7.25 -10.99
C ILE A 212 -4.67 6.70 -10.68
N LYS A 213 -4.61 5.46 -10.21
CA LYS A 213 -3.33 4.82 -9.89
C LYS A 213 -2.48 4.72 -11.15
N GLY A 214 -1.31 5.34 -11.13
CA GLY A 214 -0.35 5.31 -12.23
C GLY A 214 0.29 3.94 -12.42
N ALA A 215 0.79 3.69 -13.64
CA ALA A 215 1.74 2.61 -13.86
C ALA A 215 2.97 2.85 -12.96
N PRO A 216 3.49 1.83 -12.26
CA PRO A 216 4.70 1.96 -11.46
C PRO A 216 5.82 2.57 -12.31
N VAL A 217 6.57 3.55 -11.77
CA VAL A 217 7.74 4.09 -12.47
C VAL A 217 8.74 2.94 -12.68
N PRO A 218 9.08 2.55 -13.92
CA PRO A 218 10.27 1.72 -14.15
C PRO A 218 11.47 2.58 -13.75
N GLY A 219 12.26 2.10 -12.78
CA GLY A 219 13.34 2.80 -12.08
C GLY A 219 13.83 4.10 -12.72
N MET A 220 13.57 5.24 -12.07
CA MET A 220 14.17 6.51 -12.42
C MET A 220 15.66 6.48 -12.06
N PHE A 221 16.47 5.96 -12.97
CA PHE A 221 17.92 6.13 -12.93
C PHE A 221 18.24 7.58 -13.24
N SER A 222 18.73 8.34 -12.25
CA SER A 222 19.57 9.49 -12.53
C SER A 222 20.93 8.96 -13.00
N ILE A 223 21.07 8.72 -14.31
CA ILE A 223 22.39 8.50 -14.90
C ILE A 223 23.11 9.85 -14.87
N LEU A 224 24.03 10.00 -13.92
CA LEU A 224 25.11 10.98 -14.03
C LEU A 224 25.81 10.72 -15.37
N LYS A 225 25.89 11.74 -16.23
CA LYS A 225 26.62 11.68 -17.50
C LYS A 225 28.08 11.33 -17.22
N GLY A 226 28.43 10.08 -17.42
CA GLY A 226 29.79 9.56 -17.38
C GLY A 226 29.76 8.06 -17.56
N ASP A 227 30.53 7.54 -18.50
CA ASP A 227 30.87 6.12 -18.66
C ASP A 227 29.91 5.25 -19.51
N ILE A 228 30.02 5.41 -20.84
CA ILE A 228 29.68 4.37 -21.82
C ILE A 228 30.99 3.89 -22.46
N ILE A 229 31.48 2.69 -22.10
CA ILE A 229 32.40 1.90 -22.93
C ILE A 229 32.05 0.40 -22.87
N ARG A 230 31.56 -0.10 -24.02
CA ARG A 230 31.65 -1.45 -24.63
C ARG A 230 31.26 -2.71 -23.84
N ALA A 231 30.23 -3.39 -24.35
CA ALA A 231 30.22 -4.86 -24.45
C ALA A 231 29.37 -5.28 -25.65
N ASP A 232 30.01 -5.84 -26.68
CA ASP A 232 29.34 -6.42 -27.85
C ASP A 232 30.12 -7.67 -28.30
N ARG A 233 29.67 -8.86 -27.87
CA ARG A 233 29.88 -10.17 -28.52
C ARG A 233 29.22 -11.31 -27.74
N LEU A 234 28.77 -12.31 -28.50
CA LEU A 234 28.13 -13.60 -28.12
C LEU A 234 26.58 -13.46 -28.09
N ILE A 235 25.76 -14.24 -28.80
CA ILE A 235 25.78 -15.70 -29.00
C ILE A 235 25.02 -16.06 -30.30
N ARG A 236 25.54 -17.03 -31.07
CA ARG A 236 24.80 -17.85 -32.06
C ARG A 236 24.57 -19.24 -31.46
N GLY A 237 23.40 -19.85 -31.71
CA GLY A 237 23.31 -21.30 -31.88
C GLY A 237 22.18 -22.05 -31.18
N SER A 238 21.47 -22.83 -31.99
CA SER A 238 20.71 -24.07 -31.74
C SER A 238 19.28 -24.03 -31.17
N SER A 239 18.38 -24.30 -32.10
CA SER A 239 17.04 -24.92 -32.05
C SER A 239 16.97 -26.25 -31.29
N GLN A 240 15.83 -26.55 -30.65
CA GLN A 240 14.94 -27.67 -31.01
C GLN A 240 13.57 -27.58 -30.27
N ASN A 241 12.50 -27.80 -31.03
CA ASN A 241 11.09 -27.79 -30.65
C ASN A 241 10.66 -29.12 -29.99
N GLN A 242 9.86 -29.05 -28.92
CA GLN A 242 8.86 -30.08 -28.62
C GLN A 242 7.56 -29.43 -28.10
N VAL A 243 6.46 -29.76 -28.78
CA VAL A 243 5.10 -29.24 -28.59
C VAL A 243 4.31 -30.24 -27.75
N PHE A 244 3.69 -29.78 -26.67
CA PHE A 244 2.60 -30.48 -25.98
C PHE A 244 1.31 -29.66 -26.12
N THR A 245 0.35 -30.17 -26.90
CA THR A 245 -0.99 -29.61 -27.07
C THR A 245 -1.97 -30.21 -26.08
N ARG A 246 -2.67 -29.37 -25.30
CA ARG A 246 -3.96 -29.71 -24.68
C ARG A 246 -5.00 -28.64 -25.04
N ASN A 247 -6.09 -29.14 -25.61
CA ASN A 247 -7.15 -28.41 -26.31
C ASN A 247 -8.00 -27.51 -25.40
N CYS A 248 -8.31 -26.30 -25.86
CA CYS A 248 -9.51 -25.56 -25.46
C CYS A 248 -10.24 -25.10 -26.74
N LYS A 249 -11.32 -25.81 -27.12
CA LYS A 249 -12.16 -25.48 -28.27
C LYS A 249 -13.20 -24.42 -27.87
N ARG A 250 -12.96 -23.15 -28.24
CA ARG A 250 -13.95 -22.16 -28.71
C ARG A 250 -13.30 -20.78 -28.79
N CYS A 251 -12.72 -20.49 -29.95
CA CYS A 251 -12.64 -19.18 -30.60
C CYS A 251 -11.97 -19.44 -31.96
N ASN A 252 -12.67 -19.21 -33.06
CA ASN A 252 -12.07 -19.23 -34.39
C ASN A 252 -11.12 -18.03 -34.50
N LEU A 253 -9.82 -18.27 -34.39
CA LEU A 253 -8.80 -17.33 -34.79
C LEU A 253 -7.67 -18.11 -35.49
N TYR A 254 -7.61 -18.01 -36.81
CA TYR A 254 -6.44 -18.41 -37.58
C TYR A 254 -5.44 -17.26 -37.52
N ILE A 255 -4.23 -17.52 -37.03
CA ILE A 255 -3.08 -16.63 -37.22
C ILE A 255 -1.95 -17.48 -37.78
N ASP A 256 -1.54 -17.14 -39.00
CA ASP A 256 -0.33 -17.62 -39.66
C ASP A 256 0.86 -16.79 -39.14
N LEU A 257 1.89 -17.44 -38.60
CA LEU A 257 3.08 -16.79 -38.02
C LEU A 257 4.34 -17.31 -38.70
N ASP A 258 4.52 -16.94 -39.97
CA ASP A 258 5.83 -16.95 -40.61
C ASP A 258 6.39 -15.52 -40.60
N LYS A 259 7.37 -15.30 -39.71
CA LYS A 259 8.44 -14.26 -39.66
C LYS A 259 8.60 -13.71 -38.24
N GLY A 260 9.64 -14.20 -37.56
CA GLY A 260 10.10 -13.68 -36.29
C GLY A 260 10.63 -12.25 -36.40
N LEU A 261 10.43 -11.46 -35.35
CA LEU A 261 11.12 -10.20 -35.12
C LEU A 261 11.82 -10.23 -33.77
N SER A 262 13.15 -10.22 -33.87
CA SER A 262 14.12 -9.85 -32.86
C SER A 262 13.85 -8.45 -32.32
N CYS A 263 14.09 -8.27 -31.01
CA CYS A 263 14.25 -6.98 -30.36
C CYS A 263 15.21 -6.07 -31.13
N VAL A 264 14.82 -4.80 -31.33
CA VAL A 264 15.74 -3.69 -31.59
C VAL A 264 15.36 -2.55 -30.65
N ALA A 265 16.32 -2.16 -29.83
CA ALA A 265 16.26 -0.98 -28.98
C ALA A 265 16.06 0.29 -29.85
N VAL A 266 15.13 1.16 -29.48
CA VAL A 266 15.01 2.49 -30.08
C VAL A 266 15.32 3.53 -29.01
N SER A 267 16.52 4.09 -29.11
CA SER A 267 16.93 5.33 -28.47
C SER A 267 16.12 6.50 -29.05
N VAL A 268 15.62 7.37 -28.18
CA VAL A 268 14.85 8.57 -28.54
C VAL A 268 15.79 9.63 -29.13
N LEU A 269 15.58 9.99 -30.40
CA LEU A 269 16.13 11.19 -31.02
C LEU A 269 15.02 12.23 -31.13
N VAL A 270 15.16 13.35 -30.40
CA VAL A 270 14.25 14.50 -30.47
C VAL A 270 14.60 15.31 -31.72
N ILE A 271 13.67 15.43 -32.68
CA ILE A 271 13.78 16.41 -33.78
C ILE A 271 12.70 17.48 -33.60
N VAL A 272 13.18 18.71 -33.48
CA VAL A 272 12.42 19.97 -33.48
C VAL A 272 11.81 20.18 -34.88
N LEU A 273 10.50 20.43 -34.97
CA LEU A 273 9.86 20.84 -36.23
C LEU A 273 9.43 22.31 -36.20
N ARG A 274 9.78 23.05 -37.26
CA ARG A 274 9.20 24.33 -37.69
C ARG A 274 8.72 24.21 -39.16
N PRO A 275 7.80 25.09 -39.64
CA PRO A 275 6.56 24.66 -40.30
C PRO A 275 6.37 25.01 -41.81
N TYR A 276 5.29 24.44 -42.40
CA TYR A 276 4.48 24.80 -43.60
C TYR A 276 4.91 24.31 -45.02
N PRO A 277 4.01 24.28 -46.05
CA PRO A 277 2.53 24.24 -46.10
C PRO A 277 1.88 23.24 -47.13
N THR A 278 0.54 23.14 -47.11
CA THR A 278 -0.42 22.62 -48.16
C THR A 278 -0.52 21.10 -48.34
N THR A 279 -1.68 20.42 -48.52
CA THR A 279 -3.06 20.77 -48.93
C THR A 279 -4.02 19.62 -48.52
N LEU A 280 -5.31 19.95 -48.34
CA LEU A 280 -6.43 19.08 -47.92
C LEU A 280 -6.84 17.99 -48.95
N LYS A 281 -7.31 16.83 -48.46
CA LYS A 281 -8.58 16.19 -48.88
C LYS A 281 -9.07 15.16 -47.85
N GLU A 282 -10.35 15.23 -47.54
CA GLU A 282 -11.11 14.41 -46.59
C GLU A 282 -11.22 12.94 -47.02
N SER A 283 -11.30 12.00 -46.07
CA SER A 283 -12.39 11.00 -45.89
C SER A 283 -11.97 9.83 -44.97
N PHE A 284 -12.93 9.34 -44.18
CA PHE A 284 -12.96 8.09 -43.38
C PHE A 284 -12.09 8.02 -42.10
N VAL A 285 -12.72 8.36 -40.97
CA VAL A 285 -12.29 7.90 -39.63
C VAL A 285 -13.04 6.61 -39.32
N ALA A 286 -12.37 5.46 -39.48
CA ALA A 286 -12.76 4.22 -38.80
C ALA A 286 -11.98 4.16 -37.48
N PRO A 287 -12.62 3.82 -36.33
CA PRO A 287 -11.89 3.65 -35.09
C PRO A 287 -10.99 2.41 -35.22
N VAL A 288 -9.68 2.62 -35.22
CA VAL A 288 -8.70 1.53 -35.09
C VAL A 288 -8.85 1.00 -33.67
N GLN A 289 -9.49 -0.17 -33.56
CA GLN A 289 -9.63 -0.89 -32.31
C GLN A 289 -8.31 -1.58 -32.01
N PHE A 290 -7.51 -1.00 -31.12
CA PHE A 290 -6.32 -1.65 -30.59
C PHE A 290 -6.74 -2.94 -29.89
N PRO A 291 -6.16 -4.11 -30.23
CA PRO A 291 -6.44 -5.33 -29.48
C PRO A 291 -5.96 -5.13 -28.04
N SER A 292 -6.85 -5.40 -27.10
CA SER A 292 -6.57 -5.48 -25.67
C SER A 292 -5.49 -6.54 -25.42
N PHE A 293 -4.25 -6.11 -25.31
CA PHE A 293 -3.18 -6.94 -24.79
C PHE A 293 -3.49 -7.23 -23.31
N HIS A 294 -3.70 -8.50 -22.99
CA HIS A 294 -3.60 -8.99 -21.62
C HIS A 294 -2.16 -8.79 -21.15
N TYR A 295 -1.91 -7.65 -20.50
CA TYR A 295 -0.70 -7.44 -19.72
C TYR A 295 -0.90 -8.19 -18.40
N GLN A 296 -0.50 -9.46 -18.35
CA GLN A 296 0.00 -10.02 -17.10
C GLN A 296 1.40 -9.46 -16.95
N ASP A 297 1.54 -8.40 -16.17
CA ASP A 297 2.82 -7.76 -15.88
C ASP A 297 3.70 -8.80 -15.18
N ILE A 298 4.57 -9.47 -15.93
CA ILE A 298 5.78 -10.07 -15.38
C ILE A 298 6.72 -8.90 -15.09
N PHE A 299 6.43 -8.14 -14.03
CA PHE A 299 7.45 -7.29 -13.43
C PHE A 299 8.47 -8.24 -12.81
N THR A 300 9.64 -8.38 -13.44
CA THR A 300 10.75 -9.08 -12.82
C THR A 300 11.17 -8.28 -11.60
N GLU A 301 10.84 -8.77 -10.41
CA GLU A 301 11.39 -8.26 -9.16
C GLU A 301 12.92 -8.23 -9.28
N THR A 302 13.53 -7.05 -9.18
CA THR A 302 14.98 -6.91 -9.30
C THR A 302 15.66 -7.09 -7.94
N ASN A 303 16.87 -7.63 -7.97
CA ASN A 303 17.75 -7.78 -6.80
C ASN A 303 19.14 -7.20 -7.11
N ASN A 304 19.18 -5.96 -7.60
CA ASN A 304 20.41 -5.33 -8.03
C ASN A 304 21.13 -4.64 -6.86
N LYS A 305 20.40 -4.19 -5.84
CA LYS A 305 20.98 -3.42 -4.72
C LYS A 305 21.81 -4.29 -3.78
N CYS A 306 21.31 -5.48 -3.45
CA CYS A 306 21.99 -6.46 -2.59
C CYS A 306 21.95 -7.83 -3.27
N SER A 307 22.67 -7.95 -4.40
CA SER A 307 22.65 -9.15 -5.25
C SER A 307 23.10 -10.45 -4.56
N SER A 308 23.90 -10.34 -3.48
CA SER A 308 24.32 -11.46 -2.64
C SER A 308 23.22 -11.98 -1.71
N ASN A 309 22.17 -11.20 -1.46
CA ASN A 309 21.10 -11.53 -0.53
C ASN A 309 19.88 -12.04 -1.29
N SER A 310 19.37 -13.21 -0.92
CA SER A 310 18.15 -13.80 -1.51
C SER A 310 16.92 -13.54 -0.64
N GLY A 311 15.74 -13.42 -1.27
CA GLY A 311 14.47 -13.30 -0.54
C GLY A 311 14.01 -11.86 -0.27
N MET A 312 14.77 -10.87 -0.74
CA MET A 312 14.38 -9.45 -0.75
C MET A 312 14.55 -8.88 -2.15
N THR A 313 13.77 -7.84 -2.45
CA THR A 313 13.75 -7.19 -3.76
C THR A 313 13.99 -5.70 -3.59
N ASP A 314 14.46 -5.04 -4.63
CA ASP A 314 14.81 -3.61 -4.56
C ASP A 314 13.59 -2.74 -4.21
N SER A 315 12.39 -3.12 -4.64
CA SER A 315 11.15 -2.42 -4.29
C SER A 315 10.82 -2.48 -2.80
N VAL A 316 11.04 -3.64 -2.16
CA VAL A 316 10.83 -3.80 -0.70
C VAL A 316 11.87 -2.99 0.07
N ARG A 317 13.14 -3.06 -0.34
CA ARG A 317 14.23 -2.27 0.28
C ARG A 317 13.95 -0.77 0.21
N GLN A 318 13.53 -0.31 -0.97
CA GLN A 318 13.22 1.09 -1.21
C GLN A 318 12.03 1.53 -0.37
N LYS A 319 10.98 0.70 -0.25
CA LYS A 319 9.81 1.02 0.57
C LYS A 319 10.16 1.24 2.04
N PHE A 320 11.00 0.37 2.62
CA PHE A 320 11.50 0.56 3.99
C PHE A 320 12.30 1.86 4.11
N LEU A 321 13.27 2.07 3.23
CA LEU A 321 14.17 3.23 3.28
C LEU A 321 13.42 4.55 3.14
N ASP A 322 12.48 4.62 2.19
CA ASP A 322 11.67 5.80 1.91
C ASP A 322 10.83 6.17 3.12
N LEU A 323 10.10 5.21 3.70
CA LEU A 323 9.25 5.49 4.85
C LEU A 323 10.06 5.94 6.06
N HIS A 324 11.18 5.27 6.36
CA HIS A 324 12.04 5.69 7.47
C HIS A 324 12.55 7.12 7.29
N ASN A 325 13.03 7.47 6.09
CA ASN A 325 13.55 8.82 5.82
C ASN A 325 12.44 9.88 5.73
N GLN A 326 11.26 9.56 5.20
CA GLN A 326 10.10 10.46 5.18
C GLN A 326 9.65 10.81 6.60
N TYR A 327 9.53 9.80 7.46
CA TYR A 327 9.21 9.96 8.87
C TYR A 327 10.27 10.77 9.62
N ARG A 328 11.56 10.44 9.46
CA ARG A 328 12.67 11.21 10.06
C ARG A 328 12.69 12.66 9.60
N SER A 329 12.43 12.93 8.32
CA SER A 329 12.34 14.29 7.77
C SER A 329 11.18 15.09 8.37
N SER A 330 10.00 14.45 8.46
CA SER A 330 8.80 15.06 9.04
C SER A 330 9.01 15.39 10.52
N LEU A 331 9.58 14.45 11.28
CA LEU A 331 9.96 14.63 12.69
C LEU A 331 10.97 15.76 12.87
N ALA A 332 12.04 15.76 12.08
CA ALA A 332 13.08 16.79 12.17
C ALA A 332 12.50 18.19 12.02
N ARG A 333 11.52 18.36 11.12
CA ARG A 333 10.83 19.64 10.87
C ARG A 333 9.75 19.98 11.90
N GLY A 334 9.46 19.09 12.85
CA GLY A 334 8.49 19.30 13.92
C GLY A 334 7.04 19.16 13.46
N LEU A 335 6.79 18.23 12.52
CA LEU A 335 5.47 18.02 11.92
C LEU A 335 4.75 16.78 12.48
N GLU A 336 5.44 15.94 13.26
CA GLU A 336 4.90 14.68 13.77
C GLU A 336 4.15 14.88 15.10
N PRO A 337 2.86 14.53 15.19
CA PRO A 337 2.08 14.67 16.42
C PRO A 337 2.57 13.73 17.53
N ASP A 338 2.59 14.23 18.78
CA ASP A 338 2.93 13.46 19.98
C ASP A 338 1.69 13.33 20.89
N ALA A 339 1.38 12.12 21.35
CA ALA A 339 0.24 11.85 22.22
C ALA A 339 0.29 12.63 23.55
N LEU A 340 1.49 12.99 24.03
CA LEU A 340 1.69 13.77 25.25
C LEU A 340 1.54 15.28 25.04
N GLY A 341 1.25 15.72 23.82
CA GLY A 341 0.81 17.08 23.51
C GLY A 341 1.62 17.76 22.40
N GLY A 342 0.91 18.39 21.46
CA GLY A 342 1.51 19.11 20.36
C GLY A 342 2.21 18.20 19.35
N ASN A 343 3.29 18.70 18.76
CA ASN A 343 4.18 17.93 17.90
C ASN A 343 5.48 17.62 18.63
N ALA A 344 6.11 16.50 18.26
CA ALA A 344 7.46 16.18 18.72
C ALA A 344 8.45 17.31 18.37
N PRO A 345 9.45 17.58 19.22
CA PRO A 345 10.37 18.68 19.03
C PRO A 345 11.19 18.50 17.74
N LYS A 346 11.58 19.63 17.12
CA LYS A 346 12.45 19.62 15.94
C LYS A 346 13.81 18.97 16.24
N ALA A 347 14.40 18.34 15.23
CA ALA A 347 15.71 17.71 15.34
C ALA A 347 16.78 18.55 14.65
N ALA A 348 17.90 18.77 15.34
CA ALA A 348 18.99 19.60 14.82
C ALA A 348 19.86 18.88 13.79
N LYS A 349 20.08 17.57 13.95
CA LYS A 349 21.16 16.83 13.28
C LYS A 349 20.74 15.43 12.80
N MET A 350 19.46 15.25 12.51
CA MET A 350 18.89 13.95 12.15
C MET A 350 19.59 13.36 10.92
N LEU A 351 20.25 12.21 11.06
CA LEU A 351 20.93 11.59 9.92
C LEU A 351 19.93 10.99 8.93
N LYS A 352 20.20 11.11 7.63
CA LYS A 352 19.48 10.39 6.59
C LYS A 352 19.95 8.93 6.59
N MET A 353 19.00 7.99 6.66
CA MET A 353 19.32 6.57 6.57
C MET A 353 19.73 6.19 5.15
N VAL A 354 20.71 5.30 5.05
CA VAL A 354 21.12 4.57 3.84
C VAL A 354 20.83 3.08 4.04
N TYR A 355 20.55 2.39 2.94
CA TYR A 355 20.29 0.95 3.00
C TYR A 355 21.62 0.19 2.98
N ASP A 356 21.81 -0.74 3.93
CA ASP A 356 23.05 -1.50 4.09
C ASP A 356 22.76 -3.00 3.92
N CYS A 357 23.36 -3.61 2.90
CA CYS A 357 23.16 -5.01 2.56
C CYS A 357 23.70 -5.99 3.63
N SER A 358 24.71 -5.60 4.41
CA SER A 358 25.23 -6.41 5.51
C SER A 358 24.25 -6.45 6.70
N VAL A 359 23.57 -5.32 6.95
CA VAL A 359 22.49 -5.22 7.94
C VAL A 359 21.27 -6.01 7.47
N GLU A 360 20.93 -5.96 6.17
CA GLU A 360 19.88 -6.80 5.58
C GLU A 360 20.19 -8.30 5.74
N ALA A 361 21.44 -8.71 5.48
CA ALA A 361 21.83 -10.11 5.61
C ALA A 361 21.66 -10.63 7.05
N SER A 362 21.97 -9.79 8.04
CA SER A 362 21.74 -10.08 9.46
C SER A 362 20.24 -10.19 9.79
N ALA A 363 19.41 -9.24 9.31
CA ALA A 363 17.96 -9.29 9.48
C ALA A 363 17.33 -10.50 8.79
N LEU A 364 17.79 -10.88 7.58
CA LEU A 364 17.36 -12.06 6.83
C LEU A 364 17.62 -13.35 7.61
N LYS A 365 18.83 -13.49 8.16
CA LYS A 365 19.23 -14.66 8.96
C LYS A 365 18.33 -14.85 10.18
N HIS A 366 17.87 -13.75 10.79
CA HIS A 366 16.93 -13.82 11.90
C HIS A 366 15.50 -14.11 11.43
N ALA A 367 15.01 -13.36 10.44
CA ALA A 367 13.67 -13.52 9.89
C ALA A 367 13.40 -14.94 9.38
N SER A 368 14.40 -15.60 8.78
CA SER A 368 14.29 -16.96 8.27
C SER A 368 14.07 -18.02 9.36
N LYS A 369 14.34 -17.71 10.63
CA LYS A 369 14.05 -18.62 11.76
C LYS A 369 12.56 -18.76 12.01
N CYS A 370 11.74 -17.79 11.57
CA CYS A 370 10.30 -17.78 11.78
C CYS A 370 9.88 -17.92 13.26
N VAL A 371 10.64 -17.29 14.16
CA VAL A 371 10.31 -17.20 15.59
C VAL A 371 10.12 -15.73 15.92
N TYR A 372 8.91 -15.37 16.36
CA TYR A 372 8.57 -13.99 16.70
C TYR A 372 9.15 -13.59 18.07
N GLN A 373 10.43 -13.23 18.05
CA GLN A 373 11.16 -12.72 19.21
C GLN A 373 12.39 -11.94 18.71
N HIS A 374 12.98 -11.10 19.56
CA HIS A 374 14.22 -10.43 19.22
C HIS A 374 15.37 -11.41 19.03
N SER A 375 16.26 -11.12 18.08
CA SER A 375 17.53 -11.82 17.95
C SER A 375 18.43 -11.48 19.14
N ALA A 376 19.31 -12.42 19.51
CA ALA A 376 20.28 -12.16 20.56
C ALA A 376 21.27 -11.07 20.12
N ASN A 377 21.73 -10.23 21.06
CA ASN A 377 22.65 -9.15 20.74
C ASN A 377 23.96 -9.64 20.08
N THR A 378 24.38 -10.87 20.36
CA THR A 378 25.54 -11.52 19.73
C THR A 378 25.31 -11.89 18.26
N GLU A 379 24.05 -12.03 17.84
CA GLU A 379 23.68 -12.32 16.46
C GLU A 379 23.55 -11.06 15.60
N ARG A 380 23.43 -9.88 16.25
CA ARG A 380 23.33 -8.57 15.61
C ARG A 380 24.20 -7.52 16.32
N PRO A 381 25.53 -7.74 16.40
CA PRO A 381 26.42 -6.93 17.23
C PRO A 381 26.37 -5.45 16.84
N GLY A 382 26.04 -4.60 17.80
CA GLY A 382 25.96 -3.14 17.61
C GLY A 382 24.77 -2.67 16.76
N LEU A 383 23.78 -3.54 16.49
CA LEU A 383 22.57 -3.21 15.75
C LEU A 383 21.33 -3.21 16.65
N GLY A 384 20.47 -2.19 16.47
CA GLY A 384 19.11 -2.18 16.98
C GLY A 384 18.20 -3.09 16.16
N GLU A 385 16.97 -3.33 16.62
CA GLU A 385 16.04 -4.23 15.92
C GLU A 385 14.58 -3.87 16.19
N ASN A 386 13.78 -3.82 15.13
CA ASN A 386 12.33 -3.75 15.18
C ASN A 386 11.71 -4.99 14.54
N LEU A 387 10.62 -5.48 15.12
CA LEU A 387 9.93 -6.69 14.70
C LEU A 387 8.47 -6.43 14.39
N TYR A 388 7.94 -7.14 13.41
CA TYR A 388 6.52 -7.10 13.07
C TYR A 388 6.08 -8.45 12.53
N LYS A 389 4.90 -8.94 12.92
CA LYS A 389 4.26 -10.09 12.25
C LYS A 389 2.80 -9.84 11.91
N THR A 390 2.32 -10.55 10.90
CA THR A 390 0.91 -10.65 10.52
C THR A 390 0.51 -12.08 10.20
N SER A 391 -0.67 -12.50 10.62
CA SER A 391 -1.33 -13.77 10.29
C SER A 391 -1.65 -13.90 8.80
N ALA A 392 -1.59 -12.80 8.02
CA ALA A 392 -1.68 -12.88 6.58
C ALA A 392 -0.49 -13.69 6.04
N LEU A 393 -0.79 -14.90 5.56
CA LEU A 393 0.19 -15.77 4.91
C LEU A 393 0.54 -15.23 3.53
N ASN A 394 1.81 -15.37 3.15
CA ASN A 394 2.34 -14.90 1.86
C ASN A 394 1.97 -13.44 1.58
N PHE A 395 1.97 -12.61 2.63
CA PHE A 395 1.59 -11.21 2.53
C PHE A 395 2.62 -10.48 1.65
N ASP A 396 2.14 -9.66 0.73
CA ASP A 396 3.00 -8.92 -0.19
C ASP A 396 4.09 -8.16 0.57
N LYS A 397 5.35 -8.36 0.17
CA LYS A 397 6.50 -7.88 0.95
C LYS A 397 6.59 -6.36 0.98
N VAL A 398 6.18 -5.67 -0.09
CA VAL A 398 6.17 -4.20 -0.14
C VAL A 398 5.11 -3.65 0.80
N LYS A 399 3.93 -4.28 0.85
CA LYS A 399 2.86 -3.96 1.80
C LYS A 399 3.27 -4.29 3.25
N ALA A 400 3.95 -5.41 3.48
CA ALA A 400 4.51 -5.75 4.80
C ALA A 400 5.51 -4.69 5.27
N ALA A 401 6.38 -4.21 4.37
CA ALA A 401 7.33 -3.15 4.66
C ALA A 401 6.65 -1.82 5.01
N ALA A 402 5.59 -1.48 4.28
CA ALA A 402 4.79 -0.30 4.56
C ALA A 402 4.13 -0.36 5.93
N GLN A 403 3.42 -1.47 6.18
CA GLN A 403 2.63 -1.65 7.39
C GLN A 403 3.51 -1.70 8.64
N SER A 404 4.60 -2.48 8.63
CA SER A 404 5.55 -2.56 9.74
C SER A 404 6.12 -1.18 10.10
N SER A 405 6.64 -0.45 9.11
CA SER A 405 7.21 0.89 9.31
C SER A 405 6.19 1.86 9.92
N GLN A 406 4.93 1.81 9.46
CA GLN A 406 3.88 2.69 9.97
C GLN A 406 3.49 2.38 11.41
N MET A 407 3.35 1.10 11.80
CA MET A 407 2.99 0.75 13.18
C MET A 407 4.11 1.03 14.16
N TRP A 408 5.37 0.79 13.78
CA TRP A 408 6.50 1.18 14.60
C TRP A 408 6.54 2.69 14.81
N TRP A 409 6.22 3.47 13.78
CA TRP A 409 6.20 4.93 13.87
C TRP A 409 4.99 5.47 14.65
N SER A 410 3.82 4.82 14.56
CA SER A 410 2.58 5.30 15.18
C SER A 410 2.61 5.32 16.71
N GLU A 411 3.56 4.60 17.33
CA GLU A 411 3.78 4.64 18.78
C GLU A 411 3.95 6.07 19.33
N LEU A 412 4.55 6.99 18.57
CA LEU A 412 4.64 8.41 18.97
C LEU A 412 3.25 9.06 19.09
N LYS A 413 2.38 8.83 18.12
CA LYS A 413 1.03 9.41 18.10
C LYS A 413 0.09 8.70 19.09
N GLU A 414 0.33 7.44 19.37
CA GLU A 414 -0.51 6.61 20.24
C GLU A 414 -0.15 6.75 21.72
N TYR A 415 1.15 6.75 22.03
CA TYR A 415 1.64 6.73 23.41
C TYR A 415 2.46 7.97 23.75
N GLY A 416 3.17 8.55 22.79
CA GLY A 416 3.92 9.80 22.96
C GLY A 416 5.23 9.65 23.71
N VAL A 417 6.11 10.66 23.55
CA VAL A 417 7.41 10.76 24.23
C VAL A 417 7.48 12.00 25.12
N GLY A 418 6.91 13.11 24.64
CA GLY A 418 6.90 14.38 25.31
C GLY A 418 8.10 15.26 24.95
N PRO A 419 8.06 16.54 25.37
CA PRO A 419 8.94 17.59 24.85
C PRO A 419 10.42 17.44 25.27
N SER A 420 10.72 16.63 26.29
CA SER A 420 12.10 16.37 26.71
C SER A 420 12.85 15.46 25.74
N ASN A 421 12.13 14.72 24.88
CA ASN A 421 12.67 13.77 23.90
C ASN A 421 13.66 12.74 24.49
N ASN A 422 13.55 12.45 25.78
CA ASN A 422 14.44 11.55 26.50
C ASN A 422 13.76 10.18 26.68
N LEU A 423 14.44 9.12 26.23
CA LEU A 423 13.98 7.75 26.42
C LEU A 423 14.24 7.30 27.86
N THR A 424 13.39 7.76 28.78
CA THR A 424 13.52 7.42 30.20
C THR A 424 13.05 6.00 30.49
N LEU A 425 13.53 5.42 31.60
CA LEU A 425 13.04 4.14 32.08
C LEU A 425 11.53 4.18 32.39
N ALA A 426 11.02 5.32 32.88
CA ALA A 426 9.59 5.51 33.14
C ALA A 426 8.77 5.41 31.84
N LEU A 427 9.24 6.03 30.76
CA LEU A 427 8.63 5.96 29.44
C LEU A 427 8.65 4.54 28.88
N TRP A 428 9.79 3.85 29.02
CA TRP A 428 10.00 2.48 28.55
C TRP A 428 9.10 1.46 29.27
N ASN A 429 8.89 1.64 30.57
CA ASN A 429 8.11 0.73 31.41
C ASN A 429 6.63 1.14 31.56
N ARG A 430 6.13 2.06 30.72
CA ARG A 430 4.71 2.42 30.77
C ARG A 430 3.84 1.19 30.48
N PRO A 431 2.83 0.91 31.34
CA PRO A 431 1.99 -0.26 31.16
C PRO A 431 1.28 -0.16 29.81
N ASP A 432 1.17 -1.30 29.13
CA ASP A 432 0.33 -1.47 27.94
C ASP A 432 0.74 -0.59 26.74
N THR A 433 1.99 -0.13 26.73
CA THR A 433 2.56 0.69 25.64
C THR A 433 3.86 0.09 25.14
N GLN A 434 4.17 0.36 23.87
CA GLN A 434 5.49 0.11 23.28
C GLN A 434 5.91 1.40 22.58
N ILE A 435 7.11 1.88 22.85
CA ILE A 435 7.66 3.11 22.25
C ILE A 435 9.03 2.88 21.61
N GLY A 436 9.61 1.70 21.87
CA GLY A 436 10.96 1.34 21.47
C GLY A 436 11.13 1.20 19.95
N HIS A 437 10.05 0.91 19.22
CA HIS A 437 10.13 0.79 17.77
C HIS A 437 10.22 2.18 17.12
N TYR A 438 9.37 3.12 17.56
CA TYR A 438 9.43 4.51 17.15
C TYR A 438 10.78 5.12 17.49
N THR A 439 11.25 4.97 18.75
CA THR A 439 12.52 5.59 19.16
C THR A 439 13.69 5.07 18.34
N GLN A 440 13.70 3.79 17.95
CA GLN A 440 14.74 3.26 17.09
C GLN A 440 14.67 3.83 15.66
N MET A 441 13.48 3.99 15.08
CA MET A 441 13.32 4.65 13.78
C MET A 441 13.73 6.12 13.81
N ALA A 442 13.44 6.81 14.91
CA ALA A 442 13.72 8.22 15.16
C ALA A 442 15.15 8.48 15.69
N TRP A 443 15.95 7.44 15.94
CA TRP A 443 17.25 7.59 16.61
C TRP A 443 18.24 8.38 15.75
N GLU A 444 18.75 9.51 16.26
CA GLU A 444 19.54 10.47 15.47
C GLU A 444 20.72 9.82 14.75
N THR A 445 21.50 9.02 15.48
CA THR A 445 22.76 8.44 14.99
C THR A 445 22.59 7.14 14.24
N SER A 446 21.40 6.51 14.23
CA SER A 446 21.14 5.30 13.46
C SER A 446 20.91 5.66 11.99
N TYR A 447 21.86 5.32 11.12
CA TYR A 447 21.83 5.69 9.70
C TYR A 447 21.94 4.52 8.74
N ARG A 448 22.26 3.31 9.19
CA ARG A 448 22.29 2.09 8.36
C ARG A 448 21.04 1.27 8.61
N LEU A 449 20.22 1.09 7.58
CA LEU A 449 18.99 0.31 7.62
C LEU A 449 19.14 -0.97 6.80
N GLY A 450 18.75 -2.11 7.37
CA GLY A 450 18.62 -3.35 6.63
C GLY A 450 17.44 -4.14 7.15
N CYS A 451 16.59 -4.63 6.25
CA CYS A 451 15.31 -5.24 6.62
C CYS A 451 15.05 -6.52 5.84
N ALA A 452 14.24 -7.41 6.40
CA ALA A 452 13.85 -8.67 5.80
C ALA A 452 12.34 -8.87 5.96
N VAL A 453 11.69 -9.44 4.94
CA VAL A 453 10.33 -9.96 5.04
C VAL A 453 10.33 -11.45 4.67
N ALA A 454 10.03 -12.29 5.67
CA ALA A 454 9.94 -13.74 5.52
C ALA A 454 8.48 -14.20 5.53
N HIS A 455 8.13 -15.11 4.62
CA HIS A 455 6.85 -15.81 4.63
C HIS A 455 7.01 -17.10 5.44
N CYS A 456 6.50 -17.11 6.66
CA CYS A 456 6.50 -18.27 7.54
C CYS A 456 5.23 -19.10 7.33
N SER A 457 5.20 -20.32 7.89
CA SER A 457 4.06 -21.24 7.73
C SER A 457 2.75 -20.70 8.30
N SER A 458 2.81 -19.89 9.36
CA SER A 458 1.63 -19.38 10.08
C SER A 458 1.54 -17.85 10.15
N PHE A 459 2.52 -17.11 9.62
CA PHE A 459 2.51 -15.65 9.57
C PHE A 459 3.51 -15.10 8.53
N THR A 460 3.36 -13.84 8.11
CA THR A 460 4.43 -13.08 7.46
C THR A 460 5.17 -12.25 8.51
N TYR A 461 6.49 -12.26 8.45
CA TYR A 461 7.37 -11.70 9.46
C TYR A 461 8.28 -10.63 8.84
N ALA A 462 8.30 -9.42 9.40
CA ALA A 462 9.26 -8.39 9.04
C ALA A 462 10.22 -8.10 10.21
N VAL A 463 11.50 -7.98 9.86
CA VAL A 463 12.59 -7.63 10.78
C VAL A 463 13.35 -6.47 10.15
N CYS A 464 13.52 -5.37 10.86
CA CYS A 464 14.48 -4.33 10.48
C CYS A 464 15.56 -4.23 11.55
N GLN A 465 16.81 -4.11 11.13
CA GLN A 465 17.94 -3.85 12.00
C GLN A 465 18.58 -2.49 11.66
N TYR A 466 19.16 -1.87 12.68
CA TYR A 466 19.56 -0.46 12.64
C TYR A 466 20.98 -0.27 13.14
N GLY A 467 21.84 0.32 12.32
CA GLY A 467 23.25 0.54 12.64
C GLY A 467 23.63 2.02 12.68
N PRO A 468 24.38 2.48 13.71
CA PRO A 468 24.52 1.87 15.04
C PRO A 468 23.17 1.72 15.76
N ALA A 469 23.13 0.83 16.75
CA ALA A 469 21.97 0.63 17.63
C ALA A 469 21.58 1.93 18.35
N GLY A 470 20.28 2.16 18.48
CA GLY A 470 19.71 3.22 19.29
C GLY A 470 19.16 2.70 20.61
N ASN A 471 18.09 3.34 21.10
CA ASN A 471 17.37 2.95 22.32
C ASN A 471 18.23 2.91 23.59
N TYR A 472 19.22 3.79 23.70
CA TYR A 472 19.96 3.96 24.93
C TYR A 472 19.07 4.64 25.98
N LEU A 473 18.79 3.93 27.07
CA LEU A 473 17.99 4.47 28.17
C LEU A 473 18.63 5.72 28.76
N ASN A 474 17.78 6.66 29.16
CA ASN A 474 18.12 7.98 29.69
C ASN A 474 18.94 8.86 28.73
N SER A 475 18.88 8.56 27.43
CA SER A 475 19.48 9.38 26.38
C SER A 475 18.40 10.07 25.54
N LEU A 476 18.76 11.18 24.93
CA LEU A 476 17.92 11.81 23.91
C LEU A 476 17.79 10.87 22.70
N ILE A 477 16.57 10.73 22.18
CA ILE A 477 16.32 10.01 20.92
C ILE A 477 17.02 10.75 19.77
N TYR A 478 16.93 12.08 19.80
CA TYR A 478 17.66 12.98 18.91
C TYR A 478 17.92 14.34 19.58
N THR A 479 18.92 15.05 19.09
CA THR A 479 19.28 16.38 19.58
C THR A 479 18.19 17.38 19.19
N ILE A 480 17.55 18.00 20.18
CA ILE A 480 16.51 19.02 19.95
C ILE A 480 17.15 20.29 19.38
N GLY A 481 16.57 20.82 18.30
CA GLY A 481 16.95 22.11 17.73
C GLY A 481 16.42 22.30 16.31
N ASN A 482 16.74 23.43 15.70
CA ASN A 482 16.32 23.69 14.32
C ASN A 482 17.02 22.75 13.33
N PRO A 483 16.31 22.23 12.31
CA PRO A 483 16.92 21.44 11.25
C PRO A 483 18.11 22.15 10.62
N CYS A 484 19.03 21.36 10.09
CA CYS A 484 20.17 21.90 9.37
C CYS A 484 19.71 22.82 8.23
N THR A 485 20.37 23.98 8.09
CA THR A 485 20.16 24.95 7.02
C THR A 485 21.38 25.12 6.12
N SER A 486 22.48 24.46 6.48
CA SER A 486 23.74 24.35 5.74
C SER A 486 24.51 23.13 6.28
N ASP A 487 25.56 22.72 5.57
CA ASP A 487 26.41 21.58 5.95
C ASP A 487 27.04 21.75 7.34
N ALA A 488 27.29 22.99 7.77
CA ALA A 488 27.80 23.29 9.12
C ALA A 488 26.85 22.88 10.26
N GLY A 489 25.56 22.67 9.97
CA GLY A 489 24.58 22.16 10.93
C GLY A 489 24.64 20.64 11.14
N CYS A 490 25.38 19.93 10.29
CA CYS A 490 25.51 18.48 10.33
C CYS A 490 26.81 18.04 11.02
N PRO A 491 26.84 16.83 11.62
CA PRO A 491 28.03 16.36 12.32
C PRO A 491 29.12 15.94 11.33
N GLY A 492 30.38 16.29 11.64
CA GLY A 492 31.54 15.88 10.84
C GLY A 492 31.54 16.49 9.44
N SER A 493 31.79 15.66 8.43
CA SER A 493 31.84 16.04 7.01
C SER A 493 30.51 15.81 6.27
N TYR A 494 29.40 15.64 6.99
CA TYR A 494 28.10 15.37 6.39
C TYR A 494 27.48 16.62 5.78
N THR A 495 26.68 16.42 4.73
CA THR A 495 25.99 17.52 4.05
C THR A 495 24.54 17.63 4.50
N CYS A 496 23.97 18.82 4.44
CA CYS A 496 22.57 19.03 4.80
C CYS A 496 21.66 18.97 3.57
N ASN A 497 20.66 18.10 3.59
CA ASN A 497 19.50 18.24 2.73
C ASN A 497 18.49 19.20 3.39
N ILE A 498 18.58 20.48 3.04
CA ILE A 498 17.76 21.55 3.62
C ILE A 498 16.26 21.28 3.45
N SER A 499 15.85 20.73 2.29
CA SER A 499 14.44 20.47 1.99
C SER A 499 13.84 19.38 2.88
N GLU A 500 14.67 18.41 3.28
CA GLU A 500 14.26 17.30 4.15
C GLU A 500 14.56 17.57 5.63
N GLY A 501 15.48 18.49 5.94
CA GLY A 501 16.01 18.70 7.30
C GLY A 501 16.86 17.54 7.80
N LEU A 502 17.52 16.81 6.88
CA LEU A 502 18.31 15.61 7.19
C LEU A 502 19.79 15.79 6.79
N CYS A 503 20.68 15.22 7.58
CA CYS A 503 22.11 15.18 7.31
C CYS A 503 22.48 13.93 6.50
N ASN A 504 22.94 14.09 5.27
CA ASN A 504 23.39 12.99 4.42
C ASN A 504 24.76 12.51 4.89
N VAL A 505 24.82 11.22 5.21
CA VAL A 505 26.07 10.53 5.51
C VAL A 505 26.82 10.30 4.20
N VAL A 506 28.11 10.67 4.17
CA VAL A 506 28.97 10.59 2.96
C VAL A 506 29.57 9.19 2.83
#